data_AF-A0A522E328-F1
#
_entry.id   AF-A0A522E328-F1
#
_cell.length_a   1.000
_cell.length_b   1.000
_cell.length_c   1.000
_cell.angle_alpha   90.00
_cell.angle_beta   90.00
_cell.angle_gamma   90.00
#
_symmetry.space_group_name_H-M   'P 1'
#
loop_
_entity.id
_entity.type
_entity.pdbx_description
1 polymer ?
#
loop_
_entity_poly.entity_id
_entity_poly.type
_entity_poly.pdbx_seq_one_letter_code
_entity_poly.pdbx_strand_id
1 'polypeptide(L)' 'EAMQRWREGGQTVALLVGGPEGLADSVRQLARESWSLSALTFPHPLVRIIVAEQLYRAWSILNNHPYHR' A
#
# COMPACT_ATOMS: atom_id res chain seq x y z
N GLU A 1 -11.08 0.57 -3.42
CA GLU A 1 -11.81 -0.56 -2.81
C GLU A 1 -11.09 -1.20 -1.61
N ALA A 2 -9.80 -1.56 -1.69
CA ALA A 2 -9.11 -2.24 -0.57
C ALA A 2 -9.27 -1.51 0.78
N MET A 3 -9.07 -0.18 0.80
CA MET A 3 -9.23 0.62 2.01
C MET A 3 -10.66 0.60 2.59
N GLN A 4 -11.71 0.52 1.77
CA GLN A 4 -13.08 0.37 2.29
C GLN A 4 -13.24 -0.97 3.00
N ARG A 5 -12.80 -2.07 2.37
CA ARG A 5 -12.88 -3.41 2.98
C ARG A 5 -12.13 -3.50 4.30
N TRP A 6 -10.94 -2.89 4.38
CA TRP A 6 -10.17 -2.88 5.63
C TRP A 6 -10.88 -2.12 6.75
N ARG A 7 -11.51 -0.99 6.42
CA ARG A 7 -12.30 -0.18 7.38
C ARG A 7 -13.54 -0.91 7.87
N GLU A 8 -14.30 -1.51 6.95
CA GLU A 8 -15.52 -2.27 7.28
C GLU A 8 -15.20 -3.51 8.12
N GLY A 9 -14.08 -4.17 7.84
CA GLY A 9 -13.61 -5.32 8.63
C GLY A 9 -12.96 -4.96 9.96
N GLY A 10 -12.77 -3.68 10.29
CA GLY A 10 -12.07 -3.23 11.51
C GLY A 10 -10.63 -3.74 11.63
N GLN A 11 -9.99 -4.09 10.51
CA GLN A 11 -8.71 -4.77 10.51
C GLN A 11 -7.56 -3.80 10.76
N THR A 12 -6.61 -4.20 11.61
CA THR A 12 -5.29 -3.58 11.62
C THR A 12 -4.54 -4.03 10.36
N VAL A 13 -4.10 -3.07 9.55
CA VAL A 13 -3.37 -3.33 8.30
C VAL A 13 -1.89 -3.01 8.49
N ALA A 14 -1.03 -3.98 8.18
CA ALA A 14 0.41 -3.78 8.09
C ALA A 14 0.85 -3.86 6.62
N LEU A 15 1.50 -2.80 6.15
CA LEU A 15 2.08 -2.74 4.79
C LEU A 15 3.57 -3.05 4.90
N LEU A 16 4.01 -4.08 4.18
CA LEU A 16 5.40 -4.51 4.18
C LEU A 16 6.08 -4.05 2.90
N VAL A 17 7.23 -3.39 3.04
CA VAL A 17 8.09 -3.01 1.92
C VAL A 17 9.44 -3.70 2.14
N GLY A 18 9.83 -4.57 1.20
CA GLY A 18 11.10 -5.30 1.26
C GLY A 18 12.31 -4.40 1.01
N GLY A 19 13.49 -4.87 1.42
CA GLY A 19 14.77 -4.21 1.13
C GLY A 19 15.19 -4.38 -0.34
N PRO A 20 16.47 -4.14 -0.67
CA PRO A 20 17.00 -4.29 -2.02
C PRO A 20 16.74 -5.68 -2.64
N GLU A 21 16.84 -6.74 -1.83
CA GLU A 21 16.58 -8.13 -2.25
C GLU A 21 15.09 -8.53 -2.18
N GLY A 22 14.21 -7.59 -1.84
CA GLY A 22 12.79 -7.82 -1.66
C GLY A 22 12.40 -8.39 -0.29
N LEU A 23 11.25 -9.06 -0.24
CA LEU A 23 10.73 -9.75 0.96
C LEU A 23 11.18 -11.21 0.97
N ALA A 24 11.29 -11.85 2.13
CA ALA A 24 11.51 -13.30 2.18
C ALA A 24 10.27 -14.06 1.69
N ASP A 25 10.45 -15.25 1.11
CA ASP A 25 9.31 -16.04 0.60
C ASP A 25 8.32 -16.44 1.69
N SER A 26 8.81 -16.71 2.91
CA SER A 26 7.97 -16.96 4.08
C SER A 26 7.05 -15.77 4.39
N VAL A 27 7.53 -14.53 4.20
CA VAL A 27 6.72 -13.32 4.37
C VAL A 27 5.70 -13.18 3.24
N ARG A 28 6.12 -13.46 2.00
CA ARG A 28 5.22 -13.41 0.83
C ARG A 28 4.06 -14.40 0.94
N GLN A 29 4.32 -15.61 1.45
CA GLN A 29 3.29 -16.63 1.65
C GLN A 29 2.26 -16.27 2.74
N LEU A 30 2.66 -15.47 3.73
CA LEU A 30 1.76 -14.98 4.78
C LEU A 30 0.95 -13.75 4.35
N ALA A 31 1.36 -13.06 3.29
CA ALA A 31 0.70 -11.86 2.82
C ALA A 31 -0.70 -12.18 2.29
N ARG A 32 -1.73 -11.54 2.84
CA ARG A 32 -3.12 -11.67 2.37
C ARG A 32 -3.31 -11.03 0.99
N GLU A 33 -2.56 -9.98 0.71
CA GLU A 33 -2.59 -9.24 -0.55
C GLU A 33 -1.16 -8.85 -0.95
N SER A 34 -0.90 -8.79 -2.26
CA SER A 34 0.37 -8.31 -2.83
C SER A 34 0.08 -7.26 -3.89
N TRP A 35 0.73 -6.10 -3.78
CA TRP A 35 0.50 -4.96 -4.68
C TRP A 35 1.75 -4.69 -5.52
N SER A 36 1.55 -4.49 -6.82
CA SER A 36 2.56 -3.90 -7.69
C SER A 36 2.26 -2.42 -7.86
N LEU A 37 3.24 -1.56 -7.55
CA LEU A 37 3.10 -0.11 -7.77
C LEU A 37 3.37 0.27 -9.24
N SER A 38 4.15 -0.54 -9.95
CA SER A 38 4.55 -0.36 -11.35
C SER A 38 5.29 -1.60 -11.84
N ALA A 39 5.49 -1.73 -13.15
CA ALA A 39 6.47 -2.66 -13.73
C ALA A 39 7.93 -2.22 -13.51
N LEU A 40 8.17 -0.97 -13.08
CA LEU A 40 9.49 -0.44 -12.79
C LEU A 40 9.98 -0.85 -11.39
N THR A 41 11.30 -0.95 -11.24
CA THR A 41 11.93 -1.11 -9.92
C THR A 41 12.14 0.26 -9.28
N PHE A 42 11.51 0.50 -8.13
CA PHE A 42 11.69 1.73 -7.37
C PHE A 42 12.69 1.53 -6.21
N PRO A 43 13.52 2.55 -5.90
CA PRO A 43 14.31 2.53 -4.68
C PRO A 43 13.43 2.43 -3.44
N HIS A 44 13.81 1.61 -2.45
CA HIS A 44 13.04 1.39 -1.23
C HIS A 44 12.57 2.68 -0.53
N PRO A 45 13.40 3.75 -0.38
CA PRO A 45 12.94 4.99 0.23
C PRO A 45 11.77 5.65 -0.51
N LEU A 46 11.76 5.58 -1.84
CA LEU A 46 10.72 6.18 -2.68
C LEU A 46 9.40 5.42 -2.57
N VAL A 47 9.46 4.09 -2.46
CA VAL A 47 8.26 3.23 -2.30
C VAL A 47 7.43 3.67 -1.10
N ARG A 48 8.08 4.01 0.02
CA ARG A 48 7.38 4.47 1.23
C ARG A 48 6.60 5.77 0.99
N ILE A 49 7.18 6.71 0.24
CA ILE A 49 6.54 7.98 -0.09
C ILE A 49 5.33 7.74 -1.01
N ILE A 50 5.51 6.95 -2.06
CA ILE A 50 4.45 6.62 -3.01
C ILE A 50 3.29 5.93 -2.29
N VAL A 51 3.56 4.92 -1.45
CA VAL A 51 2.51 4.21 -0.71
C VAL A 51 1.76 5.15 0.22
N ALA A 52 2.46 6.01 0.97
CA ALA A 52 1.81 6.98 1.87
C ALA A 52 0.90 7.96 1.10
N GLU A 53 1.39 8.50 -0.02
CA GLU A 53 0.61 9.38 -0.88
C GLU A 53 -0.63 8.67 -1.44
N GLN A 54 -0.49 7.44 -1.94
CA GLN A 54 -1.61 6.69 -2.51
C GLN A 54 -2.66 6.28 -1.48
N LEU A 55 -2.24 6.00 -0.24
CA LEU A 55 -3.19 5.81 0.87
C LEU A 55 -3.93 7.10 1.18
N TYR A 56 -3.24 8.24 1.21
CA TYR A 56 -3.88 9.54 1.42
C TYR A 56 -4.88 9.84 0.30
N ARG A 57 -4.50 9.65 -0.98
CA ARG A 57 -5.41 9.80 -2.12
C ARG A 57 -6.64 8.91 -2.00
N ALA A 58 -6.45 7.63 -1.68
CA ALA A 58 -7.56 6.70 -1.50
C ALA A 58 -8.49 7.17 -0.38
N TRP A 59 -7.94 7.60 0.75
CA TRP A 59 -8.72 8.17 1.85
C TRP A 59 -9.47 9.43 1.43
N SER A 60 -8.84 10.36 0.71
CA SER A 60 -9.49 11.60 0.26
C SER A 60 -10.68 11.31 -0.65
N ILE A 61 -10.53 10.38 -1.60
CA ILE A 61 -11.63 9.93 -2.47
C ILE A 61 -12.78 9.36 -1.65
N LEU A 62 -12.49 8.49 -0.68
CA LEU A 62 -13.52 7.85 0.15
C LEU A 62 -14.26 8.80 1.08
N ASN A 63 -13.63 9.92 1.46
CA ASN A 63 -14.24 10.93 2.31
C ASN A 63 -14.78 12.12 1.51
N ASN A 64 -14.80 12.03 0.18
CA ASN A 64 -15.17 13.12 -0.72
C ASN A 64 -14.42 14.44 -0.40
N HIS A 65 -13.17 14.32 0.07
CA HIS A 65 -12.30 15.43 0.38
C HIS A 65 -11.62 15.90 -0.91
N PRO A 66 -11.49 17.22 -1.17
CA PRO A 66 -10.72 17.72 -2.30
C PRO A 66 -9.30 17.12 -2.29
N TYR A 67 -8.94 16.48 -3.38
CA TYR A 67 -7.59 15.98 -3.62
C TYR A 67 -7.11 16.56 -4.94
N HIS A 68 -5.92 17.13 -4.95
CA HIS A 68 -5.40 17.84 -6.13
C HIS A 68 -5.28 16.90 -7.33
N ARG A 69 -5.69 17.39 -8.50
CA ARG A 69 -5.40 16.75 -9.77
C ARG A 69 -4.05 17.20 -10.28
#